data_AF-A0A7J2HM35-F1
#
_entry.id   AF-A0A7J2HM35-F1
#
_cell.length_a   1.000
_cell.length_b   1.000
_cell.length_c   1.000
_cell.angle_alpha   90.00
_cell.angle_beta   90.00
_cell.angle_gamma   90.00
#
_symmetry.space_group_name_H-M   'P 1'
#
loop_
_entity.id
_entity.type
_entity.pdbx_description
1 polymer ?
#
loop_
_entity_poly.entity_id
_entity_poly.type
_entity_poly.pdbx_seq_one_letter_code
_entity_poly.pdbx_strand_id
1 'polypeptide(L)' 'DSVYGAMLGFVAMINIFLAFFNLIPFGPLDGRKIIMWNSAVWAGMFTVSLFLLVIIINMGIIIPGF' A
#
# COMPACT_ATOMS: atom_id res chain seq x y z
N ASP A 1 -7.68 -25.38 6.33
CA ASP A 1 -8.43 -24.20 5.82
C ASP A 1 -7.57 -22.95 5.71
N SER A 2 -6.37 -23.06 5.14
CA SER A 2 -5.32 -22.02 5.13
C SER A 2 -5.08 -21.36 3.76
N VAL A 3 -5.53 -22.00 2.67
CA VAL A 3 -5.28 -21.53 1.29
C VAL A 3 -5.98 -20.21 1.00
N TYR A 4 -7.21 -20.01 1.49
CA TYR A 4 -7.93 -18.75 1.29
C TYR A 4 -7.27 -17.60 2.04
N GLY A 5 -6.82 -17.82 3.29
CA GLY A 5 -6.07 -16.81 4.05
C GLY A 5 -4.74 -16.44 3.39
N ALA A 6 -4.04 -17.43 2.82
CA ALA A 6 -2.81 -17.24 2.07
C ALA A 6 -3.00 -16.35 0.84
N MET A 7 -4.02 -16.66 0.04
CA MET A 7 -4.34 -15.92 -1.18
C MET A 7 -4.77 -14.48 -0.86
N LEU A 8 -5.61 -14.29 0.16
CA LEU A 8 -6.05 -12.97 0.59
C LEU A 8 -4.88 -12.12 1.12
N GLY A 9 -3.96 -12.72 1.88
CA GLY A 9 -2.75 -12.05 2.35
C GLY A 9 -1.87 -11.58 1.20
N PHE A 10 -1.66 -12.42 0.19
CA PHE A 10 -0.88 -12.07 -1.00
C PHE A 10 -1.53 -10.96 -1.83
N VAL A 11 -2.84 -11.05 -2.07
CA VAL A 11 -3.59 -10.00 -2.79
C VAL A 11 -3.57 -8.68 -2.02
N ALA A 12 -3.72 -8.72 -0.70
CA ALA A 12 -3.63 -7.53 0.14
C ALA A 12 -2.24 -6.88 0.09
N MET A 13 -1.17 -7.68 0.13
CA MET A 13 0.21 -7.21 -0.01
C MET A 13 0.41 -6.47 -1.34
N ILE A 14 -0.05 -7.05 -2.46
CA ILE A 14 0.06 -6.43 -3.78
C ILE A 14 -0.68 -5.08 -3.81
N ASN A 15 -1.91 -5.03 -3.29
CA ASN A 15 -2.71 -3.80 -3.29
C ASN A 15 -2.07 -2.68 -2.46
N ILE A 16 -1.52 -2.99 -1.28
CA ILE A 16 -0.87 -1.99 -0.42
C ILE A 16 0.44 -1.50 -1.03
N PHE A 17 1.20 -2.39 -1.67
CA PHE A 17 2.37 -2.00 -2.45
C PHE A 17 1.98 -1.06 -3.60
N LEU A 18 0.98 -1.43 -4.42
CA LEU A 18 0.47 -0.58 -5.50
C LEU A 18 -0.05 0.77 -5.01
N ALA A 19 -0.78 0.80 -3.89
CA ALA A 19 -1.30 2.02 -3.29
C ALA A 19 -0.16 2.98 -2.87
N PHE A 20 0.89 2.44 -2.23
CA PHE A 20 2.08 3.21 -1.87
C PHE A 20 2.79 3.76 -3.11
N PHE A 21 3.03 2.91 -4.13
CA PHE A 21 3.68 3.35 -5.38
C PHE A 21 2.86 4.39 -6.13
N ASN A 22 1.55 4.23 -6.21
CA ASN A 22 0.68 5.20 -6.89
C ASN A 22 0.69 6.57 -6.22
N LEU A 23 0.97 6.67 -4.92
CA LEU A 23 1.05 7.95 -4.21
C LEU A 23 2.42 8.63 -4.29
N ILE A 24 3.45 7.96 -4.84
CA ILE A 24 4.75 8.59 -5.09
C ILE A 24 4.55 9.69 -6.16
N PRO A 25 5.02 10.93 -5.92
CA PRO A 25 4.82 12.03 -6.85
C PRO A 25 5.84 12.02 -8.00
N PHE A 26 5.88 10.92 -8.75
CA PHE A 26 6.81 10.71 -9.85
C PHE A 26 6.08 10.39 -11.17
N GLY A 27 6.46 11.06 -12.25
CA GLY A 27 5.95 10.76 -13.60
C GLY A 27 4.41 10.76 -13.70
N PRO A 28 3.79 9.71 -14.30
CA PRO A 28 2.34 9.61 -14.52
C PRO A 28 1.55 9.09 -13.31
N LEU A 29 2.20 8.87 -12.16
CA LEU A 29 1.57 8.31 -10.96
C LEU A 29 0.55 9.27 -10.35
N ASP A 30 -0.49 8.72 -9.72
CA ASP A 30 -1.62 9.48 -9.21
C ASP A 30 -1.24 10.44 -8.06
N GLY A 31 -0.15 10.16 -7.34
CA GLY A 31 0.42 11.03 -6.32
C GLY A 31 0.71 12.44 -6.85
N ARG A 32 1.14 12.56 -8.11
CA ARG A 32 1.35 13.87 -8.75
C ARG A 32 0.03 14.63 -8.92
N LYS A 33 -1.03 13.95 -9.37
CA LYS A 33 -2.35 14.57 -9.55
C LYS A 33 -2.95 15.00 -8.21
N ILE A 34 -2.81 14.17 -7.18
CA ILE A 34 -3.36 14.46 -5.84
C ILE A 34 -2.60 15.62 -5.20
N ILE A 35 -1.26 15.69 -5.32
CA ILE A 35 -0.49 16.87 -4.86
C ILE A 35 -0.95 18.15 -5.58
N MET A 36 -1.17 18.08 -6.90
CA MET A 36 -1.63 19.23 -7.69
C MET A 36 -3.04 19.70 -7.29
N TRP A 37 -3.90 18.79 -6.83
CA TRP A 37 -5.23 19.12 -6.35
C TRP A 37 -5.22 19.63 -4.91
N ASN A 38 -4.61 18.88 -3.99
CA ASN A 38 -4.49 19.24 -2.58
C ASN A 38 -3.31 18.48 -1.94
N SER A 39 -2.27 19.22 -1.58
CA SER A 39 -1.06 18.66 -0.95
C SER A 39 -1.31 18.08 0.45
N ALA A 40 -2.28 18.59 1.21
CA ALA A 40 -2.64 18.05 2.52
C ALA A 40 -3.36 16.70 2.40
N VAL A 41 -4.25 16.55 1.41
CA VAL A 41 -4.90 15.27 1.14
C VAL A 41 -3.89 14.24 0.67
N TRP A 42 -2.97 14.62 -0.22
CA TRP A 42 -1.86 13.75 -0.61
C TRP A 42 -1.06 13.28 0.60
N ALA A 43 -0.64 14.20 1.47
CA ALA A 43 0.15 13.85 2.66
C ALA A 43 -0.61 12.86 3.55
N GLY A 44 -1.90 13.09 3.80
CA GLY A 44 -2.75 12.16 4.56
C GLY A 44 -2.83 10.77 3.93
N MET A 45 -3.11 10.69 2.63
CA MET A 45 -3.19 9.41 1.92
C MET A 45 -1.84 8.69 1.87
N PHE A 46 -0.75 9.43 1.64
CA PHE A 46 0.61 8.90 1.64
C PHE A 46 0.98 8.32 3.01
N THR A 47 0.72 9.05 4.10
CA THR A 47 0.94 8.58 5.47
C THR A 47 0.16 7.31 5.78
N VAL A 48 -1.11 7.23 5.40
CA VAL A 48 -1.93 6.01 5.61
C VAL A 48 -1.36 4.83 4.82
N SER A 49 -1.00 5.02 3.55
CA SER A 49 -0.39 3.96 2.74
C SER A 49 0.94 3.48 3.30
N LEU A 50 1.78 4.39 3.80
CA LEU A 50 3.07 4.10 4.41
C LEU A 50 2.89 3.33 5.72
N PHE A 51 1.93 3.74 6.56
CA PHE A 51 1.61 3.05 7.81
C PHE A 51 1.14 1.61 7.54
N LEU A 52 0.25 1.41 6.57
CA LEU A 52 -0.21 0.08 6.17
C LEU A 52 0.92 -0.79 5.61
N LEU A 53 1.82 -0.21 4.81
CA LEU A 53 2.99 -0.90 4.30
C LEU A 53 3.92 -1.37 5.43
N VAL A 54 4.19 -0.49 6.40
CA VAL A 54 5.01 -0.80 7.59
C VAL A 54 4.36 -1.90 8.42
N ILE A 55 3.03 -1.84 8.63
CA ILE A 55 2.30 -2.91 9.34
C ILE A 55 2.47 -4.25 8.62
N ILE A 56 2.24 -4.30 7.31
CA ILE A 56 2.33 -5.56 6.55
C ILE A 56 3.73 -6.16 6.60
N ILE A 57 4.77 -5.32 6.47
CA ILE A 57 6.16 -5.77 6.53
C ILE A 57 6.51 -6.29 7.94
N ASN A 58 6.07 -5.59 9.00
CA ASN A 58 6.35 -6.00 10.38
C ASN A 58 5.52 -7.19 10.85
N MET A 59 4.29 -7.32 10.37
CA MET A 59 3.35 -8.36 10.82
C MET A 59 3.62 -9.72 10.19
N GLY A 60 4.61 -9.85 9.29
CA GLY A 60 5.02 -11.15 8.75
C GLY A 60 3.95 -11.85 7.90
N ILE A 61 2.91 -11.13 7.45
CA ILE A 61 1.81 -11.62 6.58
C ILE A 61 2.33 -12.16 5.23
N ILE A 62 3.63 -12.00 4.96
CA ILE A 62 4.33 -12.34 3.72
C ILE A 62 4.56 -13.85 3.56
N ILE A 63 4.37 -14.70 4.58
CA ILE A 63 4.53 -16.16 4.42
C ILE A 63 3.34 -16.92 5.00
N PRO A 64 2.28 -17.17 4.22
CA PRO A 64 1.36 -18.23 4.53
C PRO A 64 2.04 -19.57 4.21
N GLY A 65 2.76 -20.14 5.18
CA GLY A 65 3.42 -21.44 5.01
C GLY A 65 4.70 -21.70 5.81
N PHE A 66 5.11 -20.82 6.71
CA PHE A 66 6.09 -21.11 7.76
C PHE A 66 5.64 -20.52 9.09
#